data_AF-A0A2E9QGU3-F1
#
_entry.id   AF-A0A2E9QGU3-F1
#
_cell.length_a   1.000
_cell.length_b   1.000
_cell.length_c   1.000
_cell.angle_alpha   90.00
_cell.angle_beta   90.00
_cell.angle_gamma   90.00
#
_symmetry.space_group_name_H-M   'P 1'
#
loop_
_entity.id
_entity.type
_entity.pdbx_description
1 polymer ?
#
loop_
_entity_poly.entity_id
_entity_poly.type
_entity_poly.pdbx_seq_one_letter_code
_entity_poly.pdbx_strand_id
1 'polypeptide(L)'
;MESNSAWKSVYRAHLMLLERFLLGRKSTLESQYTVYLSGMLARHMDLQYQQQIEALLFEDLDELDSTIRKHDPYLGQNAPIVTVSRINGEHLTVGIAFERARGGGGLEWKSHVPSRCFGVAAFYSREAGNRHLSEIFAFFHHHHTLVLEILGDYLEFLERDADLISDKLPPELWSRFGKERNARNEKKEWWESRGINLKGKEGISKEEVRKILDLGGLN
;
A
#
# COMPACT_ATOMS: atom_id res chain seq x y z
N MET A 1 21.22 -18.13 11.79
CA MET A 1 21.12 -16.73 12.25
C MET A 1 19.79 -16.18 11.75
N GLU A 2 18.81 -16.11 12.64
CA GLU A 2 17.48 -15.59 12.28
C GLU A 2 17.55 -14.07 12.18
N SER A 3 17.46 -13.57 10.95
CA SER A 3 17.14 -12.17 10.69
C SER A 3 15.69 -11.93 11.14
N ASN A 4 15.52 -11.62 12.42
CA ASN A 4 14.31 -10.95 12.89
C ASN A 4 14.35 -9.53 12.34
N SER A 5 13.88 -9.37 11.09
CA SER A 5 13.76 -8.08 10.43
C SER A 5 12.99 -7.11 11.35
N ALA A 6 13.61 -5.99 11.71
CA ALA A 6 13.10 -5.04 12.70
C ALA A 6 11.66 -4.57 12.41
N TRP A 7 11.26 -4.45 11.15
CA TRP A 7 9.87 -4.12 10.82
C TRP A 7 8.85 -5.16 11.29
N LYS A 8 9.18 -6.45 11.46
CA LYS A 8 8.22 -7.48 11.91
C LYS A 8 7.83 -7.29 13.38
N SER A 9 8.78 -6.88 14.22
CA SER A 9 8.49 -6.56 15.63
C SER A 9 7.72 -5.25 15.72
N VAL A 10 8.12 -4.24 14.94
CA VAL A 10 7.48 -2.91 14.86
C VAL A 10 6.06 -2.99 14.29
N TYR A 11 5.82 -3.88 13.31
CA TYR A 11 4.51 -4.12 12.70
C TYR A 11 3.44 -4.54 13.70
N ARG A 12 3.75 -5.51 14.58
CA ARG A 12 2.78 -5.98 15.58
C ARG A 12 2.40 -4.86 16.53
N ALA A 13 3.37 -4.08 16.98
CA ALA A 13 3.13 -2.92 17.84
C ALA A 13 2.24 -1.89 17.16
N HIS A 14 2.54 -1.49 15.92
CA HIS A 14 1.70 -0.52 15.20
C HIS A 14 0.32 -1.04 14.84
N LEU A 15 0.16 -2.33 14.55
CA LEU A 15 -1.17 -2.91 14.32
C LEU A 15 -2.05 -2.77 15.56
N MET A 16 -1.48 -3.07 16.72
CA MET A 16 -2.19 -2.98 17.99
C MET A 16 -2.52 -1.53 18.38
N LEU A 17 -1.55 -0.62 18.25
CA LEU A 17 -1.73 0.79 18.57
C LEU A 17 -2.71 1.47 17.62
N LEU A 18 -2.63 1.18 16.32
CA LEU A 18 -3.57 1.73 15.33
C LEU A 18 -5.00 1.26 15.60
N GLU A 19 -5.21 -0.01 15.90
CA GLU A 19 -6.55 -0.52 16.24
C GLU A 19 -7.12 0.12 17.50
N ARG A 20 -6.29 0.29 18.54
CA ARG A 20 -6.70 1.00 19.76
C ARG A 20 -7.08 2.45 19.47
N PHE A 21 -6.28 3.14 18.67
CA PHE A 21 -6.56 4.50 18.21
C PHE A 21 -7.90 4.59 17.47
N LEU A 22 -8.13 3.69 16.50
CA LEU A 22 -9.38 3.64 15.72
C LEU A 22 -10.60 3.37 16.62
N LEU A 23 -10.51 2.39 17.52
CA LEU A 23 -11.55 2.07 18.49
C LEU A 23 -11.89 3.26 19.40
N GLY A 24 -10.87 3.97 19.90
CA GLY A 24 -11.06 5.17 20.72
C GLY A 24 -11.82 6.28 20.00
N ARG A 25 -11.68 6.38 18.68
CA ARG A 25 -12.37 7.36 17.83
C ARG A 25 -13.73 6.91 17.31
N LYS A 26 -14.19 5.70 17.67
CA LYS A 26 -15.38 5.06 17.07
C LYS A 26 -15.30 4.99 15.53
N SER A 27 -14.09 4.98 14.99
CA SER A 27 -13.83 4.80 13.55
C SER A 27 -13.42 3.35 13.31
N THR A 28 -13.85 2.76 12.21
CA THR A 28 -13.48 1.39 11.87
C THR A 28 -13.03 1.32 10.41
N LEU A 29 -11.74 1.08 10.20
CA LEU A 29 -11.23 0.51 8.95
C LEU A 29 -11.46 -1.00 8.95
N GLU A 30 -11.71 -1.61 7.80
CA GLU A 30 -11.71 -3.08 7.70
C GLU A 30 -10.34 -3.67 8.06
N SER A 31 -10.32 -4.91 8.55
CA SER A 31 -9.11 -5.59 9.06
C SER A 31 -7.96 -5.57 8.06
N GLN A 32 -8.25 -5.88 6.80
CA GLN A 32 -7.29 -5.90 5.70
C GLN A 32 -6.60 -4.55 5.48
N TYR A 33 -7.35 -3.44 5.61
CA TYR A 33 -6.81 -2.09 5.41
C TYR A 33 -6.01 -1.63 6.62
N THR A 34 -6.46 -1.94 7.83
CA THR A 34 -5.66 -1.70 9.04
C THR A 34 -4.33 -2.46 8.96
N VAL A 35 -4.39 -3.77 8.65
CA VAL A 35 -3.19 -4.63 8.50
C VAL A 35 -2.22 -4.04 7.49
N TYR A 36 -2.73 -3.61 6.34
CA TYR A 36 -1.88 -3.02 5.31
C TYR A 36 -1.29 -1.67 5.74
N LEU A 37 -2.09 -0.78 6.36
CA LEU A 37 -1.66 0.52 6.86
C LEU A 37 -0.55 0.38 7.93
N SER A 38 -0.73 -0.51 8.91
CA SER A 38 0.29 -0.80 9.92
C SER A 38 1.55 -1.40 9.31
N GLY A 39 1.40 -2.26 8.30
CA GLY A 39 2.54 -2.81 7.55
C GLY A 39 3.32 -1.74 6.80
N MET A 40 2.61 -0.80 6.18
CA MET A 40 3.20 0.34 5.46
C MET A 40 4.01 1.22 6.40
N LEU A 41 3.45 1.60 7.55
CA LEU A 41 4.15 2.40 8.55
C LEU A 41 5.39 1.68 9.12
N ALA A 42 5.25 0.41 9.48
CA ALA A 42 6.36 -0.36 10.04
C ALA A 42 7.53 -0.53 9.05
N ARG A 43 7.23 -0.68 7.75
CA ARG A 43 8.26 -0.68 6.70
C ARG A 43 8.89 0.70 6.52
N HIS A 44 8.11 1.77 6.63
CA HIS A 44 8.63 3.13 6.52
C HIS A 44 9.64 3.45 7.63
N MET A 45 9.38 2.98 8.85
CA MET A 45 10.26 3.18 10.02
C MET A 45 11.48 2.25 10.05
N ASP A 46 11.55 1.24 9.18
CA ASP A 46 12.69 0.32 9.10
C ASP A 46 13.76 0.87 8.16
N LEU A 47 14.88 1.31 8.73
CA LEU A 47 16.02 1.86 8.00
C LEU A 47 16.60 0.89 6.95
N GLN A 48 16.64 -0.41 7.26
CA GLN A 48 17.16 -1.41 6.33
C GLN A 48 16.22 -1.53 5.12
N TYR A 49 14.91 -1.48 5.35
CA TYR A 49 13.94 -1.46 4.25
C TYR A 49 14.05 -0.17 3.44
N GLN A 50 14.20 1.00 4.08
CA GLN A 50 14.38 2.27 3.37
C GLN A 50 15.59 2.25 2.43
N GLN A 51 16.72 1.72 2.89
CA GLN A 51 17.93 1.56 2.06
C GLN A 51 17.71 0.61 0.86
N GLN A 52 16.89 -0.43 1.02
CA GLN A 52 16.60 -1.37 -0.06
C GLN A 52 15.72 -0.79 -1.16
N ILE A 53 14.82 0.12 -0.81
CA ILE A 53 13.85 0.70 -1.76
C ILE A 53 14.35 1.98 -2.42
N GLU A 54 15.44 2.57 -1.96
CA GLU A 54 15.95 3.87 -2.42
C GLU A 54 16.08 3.94 -3.95
N ALA A 55 16.65 2.89 -4.57
CA ALA A 55 16.81 2.80 -6.02
C ALA A 55 15.50 2.57 -6.81
N LEU A 56 14.37 2.43 -6.12
CA LEU A 56 13.05 2.23 -6.71
C LEU A 56 12.14 3.45 -6.51
N LEU A 57 12.60 4.48 -5.79
CA LEU A 57 11.83 5.69 -5.57
C LEU A 57 11.93 6.61 -6.78
N PHE A 58 10.79 7.17 -7.18
CA PHE A 58 10.72 8.12 -8.29
C PHE A 58 11.22 9.50 -7.87
N GLU A 59 12.02 10.13 -8.74
CA GLU A 59 12.37 11.54 -8.60
C GLU A 59 11.19 12.42 -9.03
N ASP A 60 10.50 12.04 -10.11
CA ASP A 60 9.34 12.73 -10.69
C ASP A 60 8.19 11.81 -11.16
N LEU A 61 7.10 12.43 -11.64
CA LEU A 61 5.91 11.72 -12.10
C LEU A 61 6.07 11.05 -13.47
N ASP A 62 7.01 11.52 -14.30
CA ASP A 62 7.23 10.99 -15.64
C ASP A 62 7.89 9.59 -15.58
N GLU A 63 8.59 9.29 -14.49
CA GLU A 63 9.11 7.94 -14.21
C GLU A 63 8.01 6.87 -14.06
N LEU A 64 6.83 7.23 -13.54
CA LEU A 64 5.70 6.31 -13.45
C LEU A 64 5.17 5.95 -14.86
N ASP A 65 5.00 6.94 -15.74
CA ASP A 65 4.61 6.72 -17.15
C ASP A 65 5.66 5.88 -17.88
N SER A 66 6.94 6.25 -17.73
CA SER A 66 8.07 5.51 -18.31
C SER A 66 8.10 4.05 -17.87
N THR A 67 7.88 3.80 -16.57
CA THR A 67 7.83 2.44 -15.99
C THR A 67 6.70 1.62 -16.59
N ILE A 68 5.49 2.20 -16.69
CA ILE A 68 4.34 1.55 -17.30
C ILE A 68 4.65 1.21 -18.77
N ARG A 69 5.07 2.19 -19.57
CA ARG A 69 5.33 2.00 -21.00
C ARG A 69 6.43 0.97 -21.28
N LYS A 70 7.44 0.91 -20.42
CA LYS A 70 8.56 -0.03 -20.54
C LYS A 70 8.15 -1.48 -20.23
N HIS A 71 7.28 -1.67 -19.24
CA HIS A 71 7.02 -2.99 -18.67
C HIS A 71 5.65 -3.58 -19.04
N ASP A 72 4.70 -2.75 -19.46
CA ASP A 72 3.36 -3.19 -19.86
C ASP A 72 3.33 -4.16 -21.06
N PRO A 73 4.22 -4.04 -22.08
CA PRO A 73 4.26 -5.00 -23.19
C PRO A 73 4.59 -6.44 -22.76
N TYR A 74 5.04 -6.66 -21.52
CA TYR A 74 5.49 -7.96 -21.01
C TYR A 74 4.43 -8.59 -20.09
N LEU A 75 3.46 -9.28 -20.70
CA LEU A 75 2.45 -10.06 -19.97
C LEU A 75 3.11 -11.09 -19.03
N GLY A 76 2.77 -11.00 -17.74
CA GLY A 76 3.38 -11.82 -16.67
C GLY A 76 4.57 -11.16 -15.94
N GLN A 77 5.11 -10.05 -16.46
CA GLN A 77 6.15 -9.22 -15.82
C GLN A 77 5.61 -7.88 -15.29
N ASN A 78 4.30 -7.78 -15.04
CA ASN A 78 3.71 -6.61 -14.39
C ASN A 78 4.13 -6.48 -12.91
N ALA A 79 4.85 -7.47 -12.36
CA ALA A 79 5.38 -7.44 -11.01
C ALA A 79 6.30 -6.23 -10.76
N PRO A 80 7.23 -5.86 -11.67
CA PRO A 80 7.92 -4.57 -11.66
C PRO A 80 7.00 -3.35 -11.50
N ILE A 81 5.96 -3.21 -12.34
CA ILE A 81 5.04 -2.06 -12.29
C ILE A 81 4.32 -2.01 -10.94
N VAL A 82 3.76 -3.15 -10.49
CA VAL A 82 3.09 -3.26 -9.18
C VAL A 82 4.05 -2.94 -8.04
N THR A 83 5.28 -3.47 -8.10
CA THR A 83 6.27 -3.31 -7.03
C THR A 83 6.69 -1.86 -6.90
N VAL A 84 7.09 -1.23 -8.00
CA VAL A 84 7.56 0.16 -8.02
C VAL A 84 6.42 1.11 -7.66
N SER A 85 5.23 0.93 -8.24
CA SER A 85 4.07 1.77 -7.92
C SER A 85 3.64 1.62 -6.46
N ARG A 86 3.59 0.39 -5.92
CA ARG A 86 3.31 0.16 -4.50
C ARG A 86 4.33 0.84 -3.60
N ILE A 87 5.63 0.65 -3.87
CA ILE A 87 6.70 1.21 -3.04
C ILE A 87 6.62 2.73 -3.00
N ASN A 88 6.43 3.37 -4.16
CA ASN A 88 6.30 4.83 -4.24
C ASN A 88 5.02 5.33 -3.58
N GLY A 89 3.90 4.66 -3.79
CA GLY A 89 2.63 4.97 -3.12
C GLY A 89 2.76 4.89 -1.60
N GLU A 90 3.34 3.81 -1.09
CA GLU A 90 3.59 3.62 0.34
C GLU A 90 4.52 4.70 0.91
N HIS A 91 5.69 4.89 0.28
CA HIS A 91 6.71 5.82 0.76
C HIS A 91 6.21 7.27 0.79
N LEU A 92 5.61 7.75 -0.31
CA LEU A 92 5.10 9.11 -0.39
C LEU A 92 3.92 9.34 0.54
N THR A 93 3.00 8.38 0.69
CA THR A 93 1.86 8.50 1.62
C THR A 93 2.33 8.74 3.05
N VAL A 94 3.28 7.92 3.51
CA VAL A 94 3.81 8.04 4.87
C VAL A 94 4.66 9.31 5.02
N GLY A 95 5.51 9.62 4.04
CA GLY A 95 6.32 10.84 4.05
C GLY A 95 5.48 12.13 4.14
N ILE A 96 4.41 12.24 3.35
CA ILE A 96 3.46 13.36 3.41
C ILE A 96 2.81 13.44 4.81
N ALA A 97 2.38 12.31 5.38
CA ALA A 97 1.75 12.29 6.69
C ALA A 97 2.72 12.75 7.81
N PHE A 98 3.99 12.32 7.76
CA PHE A 98 5.01 12.79 8.70
C PHE A 98 5.31 14.28 8.57
N GLU A 99 5.37 14.81 7.34
CA GLU A 99 5.56 16.26 7.16
C GLU A 99 4.39 17.06 7.71
N ARG A 100 3.15 16.63 7.43
CA ARG A 100 1.94 17.27 7.96
C ARG A 100 1.92 17.27 9.49
N ALA A 101 2.22 16.15 10.12
CA ALA A 101 2.29 16.03 11.58
C ALA A 101 3.32 17.00 12.19
N ARG A 102 4.42 17.26 11.47
CA ARG A 102 5.47 18.21 11.89
C ARG A 102 5.21 19.66 11.51
N GLY A 103 4.03 19.97 10.95
CA GLY A 103 3.69 21.32 10.48
C GLY A 103 4.45 21.76 9.22
N GLY A 104 5.05 20.82 8.47
CA GLY A 104 5.71 21.04 7.19
C GLY A 104 4.75 20.90 6.00
N GLY A 105 5.13 21.46 4.85
CA GLY A 105 4.35 21.39 3.59
C GLY A 105 5.18 21.09 2.34
N GLY A 106 6.40 20.56 2.51
CA GLY A 106 7.36 20.37 1.40
C GLY A 106 6.88 19.38 0.34
N LEU A 107 6.07 18.40 0.72
CA LEU A 107 5.53 17.35 -0.13
C LEU A 107 4.04 17.53 -0.47
N GLU A 108 3.41 18.64 -0.07
CA GLU A 108 1.98 18.84 -0.29
C GLU A 108 1.61 18.86 -1.78
N TRP A 109 2.51 19.38 -2.64
CA TRP A 109 2.35 19.34 -4.09
C TRP A 109 2.37 17.91 -4.66
N LYS A 110 3.02 16.95 -3.98
CA LYS A 110 3.03 15.53 -4.35
C LYS A 110 1.81 14.75 -3.83
N SER A 111 0.86 15.39 -3.13
CA SER A 111 -0.27 14.70 -2.45
C SER A 111 -1.18 13.84 -3.36
N HIS A 112 -1.21 14.09 -4.66
CA HIS A 112 -1.99 13.32 -5.63
C HIS A 112 -1.21 12.11 -6.20
N VAL A 113 0.12 12.09 -6.08
CA VAL A 113 1.00 11.06 -6.63
C VAL A 113 0.79 9.69 -5.98
N PRO A 114 0.69 9.56 -4.63
CA PRO A 114 0.53 8.26 -4.01
C PRO A 114 -0.78 7.59 -4.43
N SER A 115 -1.87 8.36 -4.50
CA SER A 115 -3.16 7.86 -5.01
C SER A 115 -2.97 7.23 -6.39
N ARG A 116 -2.39 7.94 -7.38
CA ARG A 116 -2.14 7.39 -8.72
C ARG A 116 -1.29 6.12 -8.69
N CYS A 117 -0.24 6.09 -7.87
CA CYS A 117 0.60 4.91 -7.70
C CYS A 117 -0.19 3.70 -7.19
N PHE A 118 -1.09 3.88 -6.22
CA PHE A 118 -1.99 2.82 -5.77
C PHE A 118 -2.99 2.40 -6.84
N GLY A 119 -3.50 3.32 -7.65
CA GLY A 119 -4.39 2.99 -8.77
C GLY A 119 -3.72 2.07 -9.80
N VAL A 120 -2.49 2.40 -10.18
CA VAL A 120 -1.66 1.57 -11.06
C VAL A 120 -1.39 0.20 -10.42
N ALA A 121 -0.98 0.17 -9.15
CA ALA A 121 -0.75 -1.07 -8.44
C ALA A 121 -2.02 -1.94 -8.36
N ALA A 122 -3.19 -1.32 -8.15
CA ALA A 122 -4.48 -2.00 -8.10
C ALA A 122 -4.85 -2.63 -9.44
N PHE A 123 -4.72 -1.87 -10.52
CA PHE A 123 -4.99 -2.33 -11.89
C PHE A 123 -4.11 -3.53 -12.24
N TYR A 124 -2.79 -3.41 -12.12
CA TYR A 124 -1.89 -4.49 -12.50
C TYR A 124 -1.95 -5.69 -11.55
N SER A 125 -2.31 -5.50 -10.27
CA SER A 125 -2.59 -6.62 -9.36
C SER A 125 -3.83 -7.39 -9.79
N ARG A 126 -4.87 -6.71 -10.28
CA ARG A 126 -6.07 -7.34 -10.84
C ARG A 126 -5.74 -8.16 -12.09
N GLU A 127 -4.98 -7.57 -13.01
CA GLU A 127 -4.56 -8.24 -14.25
C GLU A 127 -3.67 -9.46 -13.98
N ALA A 128 -2.85 -9.41 -12.92
CA ALA A 128 -2.08 -10.56 -12.43
C ALA A 128 -2.92 -11.59 -11.65
N GLY A 129 -4.22 -11.36 -11.47
CA GLY A 129 -5.15 -12.27 -10.78
C GLY A 129 -5.15 -12.16 -9.26
N ASN A 130 -4.41 -11.18 -8.71
CA ASN A 130 -4.35 -10.92 -7.29
C ASN A 130 -5.45 -9.96 -6.84
N ARG A 131 -6.70 -10.45 -6.83
CA ARG A 131 -7.89 -9.64 -6.52
C ARG A 131 -7.86 -8.98 -5.15
N HIS A 132 -7.44 -9.72 -4.11
CA HIS A 132 -7.41 -9.18 -2.76
C HIS A 132 -6.40 -8.03 -2.63
N LEU A 133 -5.21 -8.18 -3.22
CA LEU A 133 -4.24 -7.09 -3.24
C LEU A 133 -4.72 -5.90 -4.08
N SER A 134 -5.42 -6.18 -5.19
CA SER A 134 -6.08 -5.15 -5.99
C SER A 134 -7.13 -4.38 -5.18
N GLU A 135 -7.96 -5.06 -4.39
CA GLU A 135 -8.97 -4.44 -3.51
C GLU A 135 -8.32 -3.56 -2.44
N ILE A 136 -7.22 -4.01 -1.82
CA ILE A 136 -6.44 -3.20 -0.88
C ILE A 136 -5.93 -1.94 -1.57
N PHE A 137 -5.25 -2.07 -2.71
CA PHE A 137 -4.70 -0.89 -3.40
C PHE A 137 -5.79 0.04 -3.93
N ALA A 138 -6.92 -0.49 -4.40
CA ALA A 138 -8.07 0.31 -4.82
C ALA A 138 -8.62 1.14 -3.66
N PHE A 139 -8.72 0.58 -2.45
CA PHE A 139 -9.11 1.34 -1.26
C PHE A 139 -8.16 2.52 -1.01
N PHE A 140 -6.84 2.28 -1.02
CA PHE A 140 -5.84 3.33 -0.82
C PHE A 140 -5.81 4.36 -1.94
N HIS A 141 -6.21 3.97 -3.15
CA HIS A 141 -6.39 4.86 -4.28
C HIS A 141 -7.59 5.80 -4.08
N HIS A 142 -8.79 5.24 -3.88
CA HIS A 142 -10.06 5.99 -3.83
C HIS A 142 -10.24 6.76 -2.52
N HIS A 143 -9.71 6.24 -1.41
CA HIS A 143 -9.85 6.83 -0.08
C HIS A 143 -8.55 7.48 0.40
N HIS A 144 -7.71 7.95 -0.53
CA HIS A 144 -6.36 8.44 -0.18
C HIS A 144 -6.38 9.59 0.85
N THR A 145 -7.30 10.54 0.72
CA THR A 145 -7.46 11.64 1.69
C THR A 145 -7.77 11.12 3.09
N LEU A 146 -8.72 10.19 3.21
CA LEU A 146 -9.05 9.55 4.48
C LEU A 146 -7.86 8.78 5.06
N VAL A 147 -7.10 8.08 4.21
CA VAL A 147 -5.88 7.38 4.63
C VAL A 147 -4.85 8.37 5.20
N LEU A 148 -4.64 9.52 4.54
CA LEU A 148 -3.74 10.56 5.03
C LEU A 148 -4.22 11.20 6.34
N GLU A 149 -5.53 11.44 6.49
CA GLU A 149 -6.12 11.95 7.73
C GLU A 149 -5.93 10.97 8.89
N ILE A 150 -6.30 9.69 8.69
CA ILE A 150 -6.12 8.64 9.70
C ILE A 150 -4.65 8.51 10.08
N LEU A 151 -3.74 8.54 9.09
CA LEU A 151 -2.31 8.40 9.35
C LEU A 151 -1.73 9.63 10.06
N GLY A 152 -2.11 10.84 9.67
CA GLY A 152 -1.70 12.08 10.32
C GLY A 152 -2.15 12.12 11.77
N ASP A 153 -3.44 11.89 12.01
CA ASP A 153 -4.01 11.86 13.36
C ASP A 153 -3.39 10.76 14.23
N TYR A 154 -3.06 9.61 13.62
CA TYR A 154 -2.38 8.52 14.31
C TYR A 154 -0.93 8.86 14.66
N LEU A 155 -0.20 9.57 13.79
CA LEU A 155 1.16 10.03 14.07
C LEU A 155 1.18 11.07 15.20
N GLU A 156 0.24 12.03 15.20
CA GLU A 156 0.07 12.97 16.32
C GLU A 156 -0.25 12.24 17.62
N PHE A 157 -1.11 11.22 17.56
CA PHE A 157 -1.41 10.35 18.68
C PHE A 157 -0.14 9.65 19.20
N LEU A 158 0.71 9.14 18.32
CA LEU A 158 1.96 8.46 18.71
C LEU A 158 2.94 9.40 19.40
N GLU A 159 3.05 10.65 18.97
CA GLU A 159 3.93 11.64 19.59
C GLU A 159 3.44 12.09 20.97
N ARG A 160 2.12 12.11 21.20
CA ARG A 160 1.53 12.63 22.44
C ARG A 160 1.27 11.58 23.51
N ASP A 161 0.76 10.42 23.11
CA ASP A 161 0.03 9.52 24.01
C ASP A 161 0.49 8.05 23.92
N ALA A 162 1.47 7.71 23.07
CA ALA A 162 1.89 6.31 22.86
C ALA A 162 2.35 5.62 24.16
N ASP A 163 3.09 6.33 25.01
CA ASP A 163 3.66 5.79 26.26
C ASP A 163 2.60 5.54 27.34
N LEU A 164 1.39 6.11 27.18
CA LEU A 164 0.29 5.98 28.15
C LEU A 164 -0.53 4.70 27.93
N ILE A 165 -0.32 3.97 26.84
CA ILE A 165 -1.11 2.79 26.52
C ILE A 165 -0.51 1.54 27.19
N SER A 166 -1.30 0.91 28.08
CA SER A 166 -0.98 -0.37 28.70
C SER A 166 -0.69 -1.51 27.70
N ASP A 167 0.33 -2.33 27.97
CA ASP A 167 0.66 -3.55 27.20
C ASP A 167 -0.44 -4.62 27.19
N LYS A 168 -1.47 -4.50 28.04
CA LYS A 168 -2.56 -5.49 28.13
C LYS A 168 -3.57 -5.31 27.00
N LEU A 169 -3.40 -6.08 25.93
CA LEU A 169 -4.38 -6.16 24.84
C LEU A 169 -5.62 -6.96 25.24
N PRO A 170 -6.83 -6.45 24.92
CA PRO A 170 -8.03 -7.26 24.88
C PRO A 170 -7.84 -8.50 23.96
N PRO A 171 -8.08 -9.74 24.43
CA PRO A 171 -8.03 -10.95 23.61
C PRO A 171 -8.93 -10.89 22.37
N GLU A 172 -10.01 -10.11 22.43
CA GLU A 172 -11.01 -9.92 21.38
C GLU A 172 -10.43 -9.24 20.13
N LEU A 173 -9.37 -8.43 20.26
CA LEU A 173 -8.68 -7.78 19.13
C LEU A 173 -8.05 -8.80 18.17
N TRP A 174 -7.49 -9.89 18.69
CA TRP A 174 -6.90 -10.95 17.85
C TRP A 174 -7.95 -11.75 17.07
N SER A 175 -9.17 -11.84 17.60
CA SER A 175 -10.27 -12.56 16.95
C SER A 175 -10.66 -11.92 15.60
N ARG A 176 -10.40 -10.62 15.45
CA ARG A 176 -10.63 -9.84 14.22
C ARG A 176 -9.62 -10.18 13.11
N PHE A 177 -8.37 -10.43 13.47
CA PHE A 177 -7.27 -10.71 12.53
C PHE A 177 -7.01 -12.20 12.29
N GLY A 178 -7.55 -13.08 13.15
CA GLY A 178 -7.32 -14.53 13.12
C GLY A 178 -8.21 -15.34 12.17
N LYS A 179 -9.16 -14.71 11.44
CA LYS A 179 -10.14 -15.42 10.60
C LYS A 179 -9.93 -15.31 9.09
N GLU A 180 -8.92 -14.58 8.62
CA GLU A 180 -8.66 -14.45 7.19
C GLU A 180 -7.99 -15.72 6.64
N ARG A 181 -8.82 -16.61 6.08
CA ARG A 181 -8.40 -17.74 5.27
C ARG A 181 -7.46 -17.26 4.18
N ASN A 182 -6.27 -17.86 4.11
CA ASN A 182 -5.24 -17.57 3.12
C ASN A 182 -5.66 -18.12 1.74
N ALA A 183 -6.63 -17.47 1.09
CA ALA A 183 -7.15 -17.79 -0.25
C ALA A 183 -6.08 -17.74 -1.36
N ARG A 184 -4.86 -17.31 -1.00
CA ARG A 184 -3.66 -17.24 -1.85
C ARG A 184 -3.20 -18.61 -2.34
N ASN A 185 -3.41 -19.68 -1.56
CA ASN A 185 -2.99 -21.04 -1.97
C ASN A 185 -3.99 -21.73 -2.91
N GLU A 186 -5.26 -21.34 -2.89
CA GLU A 186 -6.31 -21.99 -3.70
C GLU A 186 -6.35 -21.45 -5.15
N LYS A 187 -5.74 -20.29 -5.43
CA LYS A 187 -5.87 -19.61 -6.74
C LYS A 187 -4.67 -19.71 -7.68
N LYS A 188 -3.56 -20.33 -7.27
CA LYS A 188 -2.46 -20.65 -8.19
C LYS A 188 -2.94 -21.50 -9.39
N GLU A 189 -4.02 -22.26 -9.21
CA GLU A 189 -4.62 -23.15 -10.22
C GLU A 189 -5.54 -22.47 -11.25
N TRP A 190 -5.86 -21.16 -11.10
CA TRP A 190 -6.92 -20.52 -11.92
C TRP A 190 -6.50 -20.20 -13.36
N TRP A 191 -5.24 -19.83 -13.59
CA TRP A 191 -4.73 -19.51 -14.92
C TRP A 191 -4.37 -20.78 -15.72
N GLU A 192 -3.82 -21.78 -15.03
CA GLU A 192 -3.49 -23.10 -15.59
C GLU A 192 -4.75 -23.86 -16.03
N SER A 193 -5.86 -23.73 -15.29
CA SER A 193 -7.13 -24.41 -15.60
C SER A 193 -7.92 -23.84 -16.79
N ARG A 194 -7.56 -22.66 -17.33
CA ARG A 194 -8.30 -22.00 -18.42
C ARG A 194 -7.58 -21.92 -19.77
N GLY A 195 -6.35 -22.42 -19.87
CA GLY A 195 -5.65 -22.54 -21.17
C GLY A 195 -5.50 -21.22 -21.95
N ILE A 196 -5.47 -20.07 -21.26
CA ILE A 196 -5.39 -18.75 -21.89
C ILE A 196 -3.99 -18.57 -22.47
N ASN A 197 -3.91 -18.45 -23.80
CA ASN A 197 -2.65 -18.25 -24.52
C ASN A 197 -2.29 -16.74 -24.54
N LEU A 198 -1.26 -16.37 -23.77
CA LEU A 198 -0.88 -14.98 -23.47
C LEU A 198 0.08 -14.33 -24.49
N LYS A 199 0.12 -14.81 -25.74
CA LYS A 199 0.92 -14.19 -26.80
C LYS A 199 0.04 -13.33 -27.70
N GLY A 200 0.20 -12.00 -27.64
CA GLY A 200 -0.31 -11.14 -28.71
C GLY A 200 -0.71 -9.70 -28.38
N LYS A 201 -0.04 -8.98 -27.48
CA LYS A 201 -0.18 -7.51 -27.43
C LYS A 201 1.16 -6.84 -27.69
N GLU A 202 1.24 -6.13 -28.82
CA GLU A 202 2.22 -5.06 -29.01
C GLU A 202 1.84 -3.90 -28.07
N GLY A 203 2.83 -3.19 -27.55
CA GLY A 203 2.72 -2.31 -26.37
C GLY A 203 1.62 -1.25 -26.40
N ILE A 204 1.32 -0.67 -25.23
CA ILE A 204 0.23 0.31 -25.06
C ILE A 204 0.60 1.73 -25.47
N SER A 205 -0.39 2.45 -26.01
CA SER A 205 -0.30 3.85 -26.42
C SER A 205 -0.28 4.82 -25.22
N LYS A 206 0.18 6.06 -25.42
CA LYS A 206 0.15 7.11 -24.37
C LYS A 206 -1.28 7.38 -23.88
N GLU A 207 -2.26 7.39 -24.78
CA GLU A 207 -3.69 7.47 -24.42
C GLU A 207 -4.16 6.32 -23.53
N GLU A 208 -3.65 5.10 -23.72
CA GLU A 208 -3.98 3.95 -22.87
C GLU A 208 -3.33 4.04 -21.49
N VAL A 209 -2.07 4.50 -21.39
CA VAL A 209 -1.45 4.78 -20.09
C VAL A 209 -2.21 5.87 -19.36
N ARG A 210 -2.60 6.92 -20.08
CA ARG A 210 -3.41 8.00 -19.50
C ARG A 210 -4.74 7.48 -18.99
N LYS A 211 -5.39 6.56 -19.71
CA LYS A 211 -6.58 5.86 -19.20
C LYS A 211 -6.30 5.03 -17.95
N ILE A 212 -5.16 4.34 -17.83
CA ILE A 212 -4.80 3.59 -16.61
C ILE A 212 -4.56 4.54 -15.43
N LEU A 213 -3.86 5.66 -15.68
CA LEU A 213 -3.62 6.71 -14.68
C LEU A 213 -4.90 7.44 -14.27
N ASP A 214 -5.86 7.57 -15.19
CA ASP A 214 -7.17 8.20 -14.99
C ASP A 214 -8.24 7.21 -14.46
N LEU A 215 -8.08 5.89 -14.65
CA LEU A 215 -8.98 4.81 -14.19
C LEU A 215 -9.01 4.66 -12.68
N GLY A 216 -8.08 5.28 -11.97
CA GLY A 216 -8.24 5.50 -10.54
C GLY A 216 -9.51 6.30 -10.19
N GLY A 217 -9.99 7.15 -11.09
CA GLY A 217 -11.17 7.99 -10.87
C GLY A 217 -12.51 7.42 -11.34
N LEU A 218 -12.66 6.13 -11.63
CA LEU A 218 -13.91 5.59 -12.15
C LEU A 218 -14.69 4.76 -11.11
N ASN A 219 -15.86 5.31 -10.76
CA ASN A 219 -16.95 4.76 -9.94
C ASN A 219 -17.31 3.31 -10.27
#